data_AF-A0A9E1QS18-F1
#
_entry.id   AF-A0A9E1QS18-F1
#
_cell.length_a   1.000
_cell.length_b   1.000
_cell.length_c   1.000
_cell.angle_alpha   90.00
_cell.angle_beta   90.00
_cell.angle_gamma   90.00
#
_symmetry.space_group_name_H-M   'P 1'
#
loop_
_entity.id
_entity.type
_entity.pdbx_description
1 polymer ?
#
loop_
_entity_poly.entity_id
_entity_poly.type
_entity_poly.pdbx_seq_one_letter_code
_entity_poly.pdbx_strand_id
1 'polypeptide(L)'
;MFDDFIRFVQELYGTKELIPLHSPRFNGNEKKYLLETIDSTFVSSVGEFVNRFEQQVADYTGSSHAIAVVNGTVALQIALKL
;
A
#
# COMPACT_ATOMS: atom_id res chain seq x y z
N MET A 1 0.48 30.71 16.19
CA MET A 1 1.41 30.83 15.02
C MET A 1 0.92 30.05 13.81
N PHE A 2 0.11 29.00 13.98
CA PHE A 2 -0.48 28.26 12.84
C PHE A 2 -2.01 28.40 12.76
N ASP A 3 -2.61 29.26 13.59
CA ASP A 3 -4.07 29.34 13.77
C ASP A 3 -4.80 29.77 12.49
N ASP A 4 -4.20 30.69 11.72
CA ASP A 4 -4.75 31.12 10.43
C ASP A 4 -4.67 30.01 9.38
N PHE A 5 -3.57 29.25 9.36
CA PHE A 5 -3.42 28.11 8.46
C PHE A 5 -4.37 26.96 8.82
N ILE A 6 -4.50 26.63 10.11
CA ILE A 6 -5.43 25.61 10.59
C ILE A 6 -6.85 25.99 10.19
N ARG A 7 -7.24 27.26 10.37
CA ARG A 7 -8.57 27.75 9.98
C ARG A 7 -8.80 27.62 8.48
N PHE A 8 -7.84 28.05 7.66
CA PHE A 8 -7.89 27.89 6.21
C PHE A 8 -8.08 26.42 5.80
N VAL A 9 -7.33 25.49 6.40
CA VAL A 9 -7.46 24.05 6.10
C VAL A 9 -8.83 23.51 6.53
N GLN A 10 -9.32 23.88 7.72
CA GLN A 10 -10.64 23.47 8.19
C GLN A 10 -11.78 24.00 7.31
N GLU A 11 -11.66 25.23 6.81
CA GLU A 11 -12.60 25.82 5.86
C GLU A 11 -12.55 25.10 4.50
N LEU A 12 -11.35 24.78 4.00
CA LEU A 12 -11.17 24.06 2.74
C LEU A 12 -11.83 22.67 2.75
N TYR A 13 -11.66 21.92 3.85
CA TYR A 13 -12.23 20.59 3.99
C TYR A 13 -13.63 20.58 4.62
N GLY A 14 -14.14 21.74 5.04
CA GLY A 14 -15.47 21.90 5.64
C GLY A 14 -15.65 21.16 6.97
N THR A 15 -14.57 20.90 7.71
CA THR A 15 -14.62 20.15 8.97
C THR A 15 -13.61 20.67 9.99
N LYS A 16 -13.96 20.58 11.28
CA LYS A 16 -13.06 20.79 12.42
C LYS A 16 -12.57 19.49 13.05
N GLU A 17 -13.01 18.35 12.53
CA GLU A 17 -12.55 17.03 12.97
C GLU A 17 -11.10 16.77 12.53
N LEU A 18 -10.56 15.61 12.91
CA LEU A 18 -9.22 15.19 12.49
C LEU A 18 -9.13 15.13 10.96
N ILE A 19 -8.22 15.91 10.39
CA ILE A 19 -7.89 15.89 8.96
C ILE A 19 -6.59 15.08 8.77
N PRO A 20 -6.67 13.78 8.43
CA PRO A 20 -5.47 12.97 8.25
C PRO A 20 -4.74 13.38 6.96
N LEU A 21 -3.41 13.42 7.00
CA LEU A 21 -2.58 13.64 5.80
C LEU A 21 -2.65 12.45 4.83
N HIS A 22 -2.75 11.25 5.38
CA HIS A 22 -2.88 10.01 4.63
C HIS A 22 -3.68 9.00 5.46
N SER A 23 -4.54 8.23 4.79
CA SER A 23 -5.26 7.12 5.38
C SER A 23 -5.31 5.94 4.41
N PRO A 24 -5.17 4.69 4.89
CA PRO A 24 -5.42 3.51 4.06
C PRO A 24 -6.85 3.55 3.52
N ARG A 25 -7.02 3.24 2.24
CA ARG A 25 -8.33 3.11 1.61
C ARG A 25 -8.47 1.70 1.07
N PHE A 26 -9.56 1.03 1.44
CA PHE A 26 -9.91 -0.32 0.99
C PHE A 26 -11.23 -0.25 0.25
N ASN A 27 -11.19 0.27 -0.98
CA ASN A 27 -12.39 0.64 -1.75
C ASN A 27 -12.67 -0.32 -2.92
N GLY A 28 -11.87 -1.39 -3.06
CA GLY A 28 -11.95 -2.35 -4.16
C GLY A 28 -12.01 -3.80 -3.67
N ASN A 29 -11.19 -4.65 -4.29
CA ASN A 29 -11.20 -6.10 -4.04
C ASN A 29 -10.30 -6.53 -2.86
N GLU A 30 -9.75 -5.60 -2.07
CA GLU A 30 -8.75 -5.92 -1.05
C GLU A 30 -9.32 -6.92 -0.02
N LYS A 31 -10.54 -6.69 0.46
CA LYS A 31 -11.22 -7.63 1.38
C LYS A 31 -11.49 -8.98 0.72
N LYS A 32 -11.88 -8.98 -0.55
CA LYS A 32 -12.17 -10.21 -1.30
C LYS A 32 -10.92 -11.07 -1.43
N TYR A 33 -9.80 -10.50 -1.88
CA TYR A 33 -8.54 -11.23 -2.06
C TYR A 33 -7.97 -11.71 -0.72
N LEU A 34 -8.14 -10.93 0.36
CA LEU A 34 -7.77 -11.38 1.69
C LEU A 34 -8.55 -12.62 2.13
N LEU A 35 -9.87 -12.62 1.94
CA LEU A 35 -10.72 -13.76 2.28
C LEU A 35 -10.39 -14.98 1.41
N GLU A 36 -10.19 -14.81 0.10
CA GLU A 36 -9.76 -15.88 -0.80
C GLU A 36 -8.42 -16.49 -0.36
N THR A 37 -7.47 -15.68 0.12
CA THR A 37 -6.21 -16.18 0.68
C THR A 37 -6.43 -17.03 1.92
N ILE A 38 -7.29 -16.58 2.84
CA ILE A 38 -7.63 -17.32 4.06
C ILE A 38 -8.33 -18.64 3.72
N ASP A 39 -9.33 -18.59 2.82
CA ASP A 39 -10.10 -19.76 2.39
C ASP A 39 -9.23 -20.80 1.67
N SER A 40 -8.21 -20.34 0.92
CA SER A 40 -7.23 -21.22 0.30
C SER A 40 -6.34 -21.97 1.30
N THR A 41 -6.30 -21.51 2.56
CA THR A 41 -5.36 -21.93 3.62
C THR A 41 -3.87 -21.64 3.33
N PHE A 42 -3.55 -21.07 2.16
CA PHE A 42 -2.19 -20.75 1.76
C PHE A 42 -1.79 -19.33 2.18
N VAL A 43 -1.74 -19.11 3.50
CA VAL A 43 -1.34 -17.83 4.09
C VAL A 43 0.19 -17.81 4.28
N SER A 44 0.91 -17.46 3.22
CA SER A 44 2.37 -17.55 3.17
C SER A 44 3.01 -16.33 2.50
N SER A 45 4.34 -16.25 2.59
CA SER A 45 5.18 -15.26 1.87
C SER A 45 5.34 -15.58 0.38
N VAL A 46 4.82 -16.72 -0.05
CA VAL A 46 4.68 -17.14 -1.44
C VAL A 46 3.21 -17.44 -1.70
N GLY A 47 2.74 -17.30 -2.95
CA GLY A 47 1.37 -17.63 -3.30
C GLY A 47 0.87 -16.89 -4.54
N GLU A 48 -0.35 -17.22 -4.97
CA GLU A 48 -0.96 -16.66 -6.18
C GLU A 48 -1.00 -15.12 -6.15
N PHE A 49 -1.46 -14.54 -5.05
CA PHE A 49 -1.55 -13.09 -4.92
C PHE A 49 -0.18 -12.41 -4.85
N VAL A 50 0.86 -13.08 -4.38
CA VAL A 50 2.24 -12.57 -4.39
C VAL A 50 2.76 -12.53 -5.82
N ASN A 51 2.66 -13.66 -6.55
CA ASN A 51 3.11 -13.75 -7.94
C ASN A 51 2.37 -12.76 -8.84
N ARG A 52 1.05 -12.63 -8.64
CA ARG A 52 0.23 -11.68 -9.39
C ARG A 52 0.61 -10.23 -9.06
N PHE A 53 0.88 -9.91 -7.80
CA PHE A 53 1.31 -8.57 -7.41
C PHE A 53 2.67 -8.21 -8.04
N GLU A 54 3.63 -9.12 -8.01
CA GLU A 54 4.94 -8.94 -8.65
C GLU A 54 4.79 -8.66 -10.16
N GLN A 55 4.00 -9.48 -10.87
CA GLN A 55 3.75 -9.24 -12.30
C GLN A 55 3.10 -7.88 -12.56
N GLN A 56 2.08 -7.52 -11.79
CA GLN A 56 1.39 -6.24 -11.94
C GLN A 56 2.29 -5.04 -11.68
N VAL A 57 3.20 -5.13 -10.71
CA VAL A 57 4.18 -4.07 -10.42
C VAL A 57 5.23 -3.97 -11.52
N ALA A 58 5.72 -5.11 -12.05
CA ALA A 58 6.62 -5.12 -13.19
C ALA A 58 5.97 -4.44 -14.41
N ASP A 59 4.73 -4.82 -14.74
CA ASP A 59 3.98 -4.24 -15.86
C ASP A 59 3.71 -2.74 -15.65
N TYR A 60 3.32 -2.33 -14.45
CA TYR A 60 3.03 -0.92 -14.12
C TYR A 60 4.28 -0.03 -14.21
N THR A 61 5.42 -0.53 -13.76
CA THR A 61 6.68 0.24 -13.75
C THR A 61 7.46 0.15 -15.06
N GLY A 62 7.13 -0.83 -15.91
CA GLY A 62 7.93 -1.16 -17.11
C GLY A 62 9.25 -1.86 -16.79
N SER A 63 9.43 -2.33 -15.55
CA SER A 63 10.62 -3.08 -15.14
C SER A 63 10.54 -4.50 -15.69
N SER A 64 11.69 -5.10 -16.04
CA SER A 64 11.72 -6.49 -16.50
C SER A 64 11.28 -7.49 -15.42
N HIS A 65 11.50 -7.15 -14.14
CA HIS A 65 11.13 -7.97 -12.99
C HIS A 65 10.75 -7.08 -11.80
N ALA A 66 9.89 -7.59 -10.91
CA ALA A 66 9.62 -7.01 -9.61
C ALA A 66 9.57 -8.14 -8.57
N ILE A 67 10.05 -7.86 -7.35
CA ILE A 67 10.14 -8.83 -6.25
C ILE A 67 9.45 -8.26 -5.02
N ALA A 68 8.48 -8.99 -4.49
CA ALA A 68 7.76 -8.62 -3.29
C ALA A 68 8.62 -8.89 -2.04
N VAL A 69 8.73 -7.87 -1.19
CA VAL A 69 9.44 -7.97 0.09
C VAL A 69 8.63 -7.31 1.20
N VAL A 70 9.01 -7.57 2.46
CA VAL A 70 8.25 -7.14 3.64
C VAL A 70 8.06 -5.62 3.75
N ASN A 71 9.01 -4.81 3.28
CA ASN A 71 8.90 -3.35 3.21
C ASN A 71 10.02 -2.73 2.36
N GLY A 72 9.91 -1.42 2.09
CA GLY A 72 10.88 -0.67 1.29
C GLY A 72 12.31 -0.62 1.87
N THR A 73 12.47 -0.59 3.20
CA THR A 73 13.79 -0.59 3.83
C THR A 73 14.52 -1.92 3.56
N VAL A 74 13.82 -3.04 3.67
CA VAL A 74 14.38 -4.36 3.34
C VAL A 74 14.66 -4.49 1.84
N ALA A 75 13.81 -3.90 0.98
CA ALA A 75 14.08 -3.84 -0.46
C ALA A 75 15.45 -3.21 -0.76
N LEU A 76 15.73 -2.05 -0.15
CA LEU A 76 17.01 -1.36 -0.28
C LEU A 76 18.16 -2.18 0.31
N GLN A 77 17.97 -2.77 1.49
CA GLN A 77 18.99 -3.60 2.11
C GLN A 77 19.38 -4.79 1.22
N ILE A 78 18.40 -5.47 0.63
CA ILE A 78 18.63 -6.61 -0.26
C ILE A 78 19.30 -6.16 -1.55
N ALA A 79 18.83 -5.07 -2.16
CA ALA A 79 19.40 -4.52 -3.39
C ALA A 79 20.86 -4.08 -3.27
N LEU A 80 21.34 -3.80 -2.05
CA LEU A 80 22.73 -3.46 -1.77
C LEU A 80 23.58 -4.65 -1.29
N LYS A 81 22.96 -5.75 -0.86
CA LYS A 81 23.65 -6.94 -0.34
C LYS A 81 23.78 -8.06 -1.36
N LEU A 82 22.84 -8.17 -2.30
CA LEU A 82 22.89 -9.07 -3.44
C LEU A 82 23.54 -8.36 -4.63
#